data_AF-A0A6A6PT02-F1
#
_entry.id   AF-A0A6A6PT02-F1
#
_cell.length_a   1.000
_cell.length_b   1.000
_cell.length_c   1.000
_cell.angle_alpha   90.00
_cell.angle_beta   90.00
_cell.angle_gamma   90.00
#
_symmetry.space_group_name_H-M   'P 1'
#
loop_
_entity.id
_entity.type
_entity.pdbx_description
1 polymer ?
#
loop_
_entity_poly.entity_id
_entity_poly.type
_entity_poly.pdbx_seq_one_letter_code
_entity_poly.pdbx_strand_id
1 'polypeptide(L)'
;MVSQRIMRAPLQLSATRFTPMAFRAAAIAPFSTKPAAAPKQQQAQQAVVRKTWFAAPPAPSKNMTPLKAAMPQLIPFYFVNEVVYAFTIIPLLTYVFSKYLLPNKLRLFAARLFVSKL
;
A
#
# COMPACT_ATOMS: atom_id res chain seq x y z
N MET A 1 -45.89 37.02 -7.58
CA MET A 1 -46.44 35.68 -7.27
C MET A 1 -45.47 34.65 -7.85
N VAL A 2 -44.42 34.29 -7.12
CA VAL A 2 -44.38 33.15 -6.19
C VAL A 2 -44.72 31.85 -6.91
N SER A 3 -43.73 31.00 -7.20
CA SER A 3 -43.67 29.66 -6.61
C SER A 3 -42.40 28.92 -7.03
N GLN A 4 -41.64 28.54 -6.01
CA GLN A 4 -40.45 27.71 -6.07
C GLN A 4 -40.74 26.32 -6.65
N ARG A 5 -39.81 25.78 -7.44
CA ARG A 5 -39.57 24.33 -7.49
C ARG A 5 -38.10 24.03 -7.29
N ILE A 6 -37.75 23.92 -6.00
CA ILE A 6 -36.51 23.34 -5.53
C ILE A 6 -36.64 21.82 -5.70
N MET A 7 -36.01 21.25 -6.72
CA MET A 7 -35.82 19.80 -6.79
C MET A 7 -34.67 19.41 -5.86
N ARG A 8 -35.02 19.05 -4.62
CA ARG A 8 -34.11 18.43 -3.65
C ARG A 8 -33.98 16.95 -3.98
N ALA A 9 -32.79 16.53 -4.40
CA ALA A 9 -32.43 15.12 -4.52
C ALA A 9 -32.49 14.45 -3.13
N PRO A 10 -33.14 13.29 -2.96
CA PRO A 10 -33.09 12.56 -1.71
C PRO A 10 -31.74 11.86 -1.53
N LEU A 11 -31.13 12.15 -0.39
CA LEU A 11 -29.89 11.63 0.14
C LEU A 11 -30.05 10.12 0.42
N GLN A 12 -29.56 9.27 -0.49
CA GLN A 12 -29.57 7.81 -0.32
C GLN A 12 -28.50 7.41 0.70
N LEU A 13 -28.92 7.30 1.96
CA LEU A 13 -28.11 6.83 3.08
C LEU A 13 -27.93 5.31 2.95
N SER A 14 -26.83 4.88 2.34
CA SER A 14 -26.51 3.46 2.16
C SER A 14 -26.18 2.81 3.51
N ALA A 15 -27.16 2.10 4.07
CA ALA A 15 -27.05 1.35 5.31
C ALA A 15 -26.08 0.16 5.17
N THR A 16 -24.98 0.22 5.92
CA THR A 16 -23.99 -0.84 6.09
C THR A 16 -24.65 -2.11 6.66
N ARG A 17 -24.77 -3.16 5.85
CA ARG A 17 -25.25 -4.48 6.30
C ARG A 17 -24.16 -5.18 7.10
N PHE A 18 -24.45 -5.39 8.38
CA PHE A 18 -23.65 -6.15 9.33
C PHE A 18 -23.99 -7.65 9.17
N THR A 19 -23.04 -8.47 8.73
CA THR A 19 -23.23 -9.94 8.65
C THR A 19 -22.57 -10.60 9.87
N PRO A 20 -23.33 -11.26 10.76
CA PRO A 20 -22.74 -12.01 11.87
C PRO A 20 -22.12 -13.33 11.42
N MET A 21 -21.03 -13.69 12.10
CA MET A 21 -20.18 -14.84 11.90
C MET A 21 -20.92 -16.14 12.28
N ALA A 22 -21.07 -17.09 11.34
CA ALA A 22 -21.66 -18.39 11.62
C ALA A 22 -20.63 -19.33 12.26
N PHE A 23 -20.90 -19.73 13.51
CA PHE A 23 -20.15 -20.80 14.20
C PHE A 23 -20.51 -22.15 13.58
N ARG A 24 -19.52 -22.84 13.00
CA ARG A 24 -19.72 -24.18 12.43
C ARG A 24 -19.38 -25.24 13.47
N ALA A 25 -20.39 -25.96 13.92
CA ALA A 25 -20.28 -27.10 14.83
C ALA A 25 -19.47 -28.23 14.18
N ALA A 26 -18.54 -28.81 14.94
CA ALA A 26 -17.74 -29.96 14.55
C ALA A 26 -18.53 -31.26 14.78
N ALA A 27 -18.76 -32.03 13.72
CA ALA A 27 -19.29 -33.38 13.82
C ALA A 27 -18.14 -34.39 13.87
N ILE A 28 -18.12 -35.20 14.92
CA ILE A 28 -17.18 -36.31 15.15
C ILE A 28 -17.69 -37.51 14.32
N ALA A 29 -16.88 -38.02 13.40
CA ALA A 29 -17.19 -39.24 12.64
C ALA A 29 -16.42 -40.45 13.20
N PRO A 30 -17.05 -41.63 13.36
CA PRO A 30 -16.40 -42.81 13.89
C PRO A 30 -15.55 -43.55 12.86
N PHE A 31 -14.55 -44.20 13.42
CA PHE A 31 -13.49 -45.04 12.84
C PHE A 31 -14.01 -46.13 11.88
N SER A 32 -13.52 -46.14 10.63
CA SER A 32 -13.73 -47.22 9.66
C SER A 32 -12.38 -47.83 9.28
N THR A 33 -12.23 -49.12 9.58
CA THR A 33 -11.04 -49.93 9.30
C THR A 33 -11.10 -50.50 7.88
N LYS A 34 -10.21 -50.04 7.00
CA LYS A 34 -9.94 -50.71 5.72
C LYS A 34 -8.50 -51.21 5.72
N PRO A 35 -8.25 -52.54 5.60
CA PRO A 35 -6.92 -53.11 5.68
C PRO A 35 -6.09 -52.85 4.41
N ALA A 36 -4.78 -52.86 4.64
CA ALA A 36 -3.71 -52.40 3.78
C ALA A 36 -3.58 -53.13 2.43
N ALA A 37 -3.46 -52.34 1.37
CA ALA A 37 -2.81 -52.72 0.11
C ALA A 37 -1.53 -51.91 -0.05
N ALA A 38 -0.49 -52.58 -0.56
CA ALA A 38 0.91 -52.20 -0.72
C ALA A 38 1.28 -50.71 -0.95
N PRO A 39 2.49 -50.28 -0.51
CA PRO A 39 2.92 -48.89 -0.58
C PRO A 39 3.15 -48.49 -2.04
N LYS A 40 2.30 -47.58 -2.55
CA LYS A 40 2.67 -46.77 -3.71
C LYS A 40 3.76 -45.82 -3.27
N GLN A 41 4.95 -46.05 -3.81
CA GLN A 41 6.10 -45.15 -3.76
C GLN A 41 5.63 -43.71 -4.04
N GLN A 42 5.53 -42.87 -3.00
CA GLN A 42 5.64 -41.44 -3.21
C GLN A 42 7.12 -41.19 -3.42
N GLN A 43 7.52 -41.32 -4.68
CA GLN A 43 8.85 -40.96 -5.14
C GLN A 43 9.07 -39.49 -4.77
N ALA A 44 9.75 -39.28 -3.65
CA ALA A 44 10.53 -38.10 -3.41
C ALA A 44 11.56 -38.03 -4.54
N GLN A 45 11.24 -37.23 -5.55
CA GLN A 45 12.12 -36.59 -6.53
C GLN A 45 11.27 -35.99 -7.64
N GLN A 46 10.69 -34.82 -7.38
CA GLN A 46 10.55 -33.84 -8.47
C GLN A 46 11.90 -33.14 -8.60
N ALA A 47 12.91 -33.93 -8.99
CA ALA A 47 14.19 -33.42 -9.38
C ALA A 47 14.02 -32.69 -10.71
N VAL A 48 14.25 -31.37 -10.65
CA VAL A 48 14.53 -30.52 -11.81
C VAL A 48 13.39 -30.46 -12.83
N VAL A 49 12.22 -29.97 -12.41
CA VAL A 49 11.26 -29.39 -13.36
C VAL A 49 11.91 -28.15 -13.95
N ARG A 50 12.45 -28.36 -15.16
CA ARG A 50 12.85 -27.35 -16.15
C ARG A 50 12.08 -26.06 -15.97
N LYS A 51 12.83 -24.96 -15.86
CA LYS A 51 12.34 -23.60 -16.10
C LYS A 51 11.64 -23.55 -17.47
N THR A 52 10.34 -23.81 -17.48
CA THR A 52 9.47 -23.61 -18.63
C THR A 52 8.86 -22.23 -18.42
N TRP A 53 9.54 -21.26 -19.03
CA TRP A 53 9.05 -19.91 -19.22
C TRP A 53 7.70 -20.02 -19.95
N PHE A 54 6.61 -19.68 -19.26
CA PHE A 54 5.19 -19.83 -19.69
C PHE A 54 4.53 -21.18 -19.38
N ALA A 55 4.41 -21.53 -18.10
CA ALA A 55 3.49 -22.55 -17.60
C ALA A 55 2.46 -21.92 -16.65
N ALA A 56 1.18 -22.19 -16.87
CA ALA A 56 0.05 -21.66 -16.10
C ALA A 56 0.18 -22.01 -14.60
N PRO A 57 -0.11 -21.06 -13.69
CA PRO A 57 0.13 -21.28 -12.26
C PRO A 57 -0.88 -22.28 -11.66
N PRO A 58 -0.43 -23.24 -10.83
CA PRO A 58 -1.30 -24.11 -10.05
C PRO A 58 -2.10 -23.29 -9.01
N ALA A 59 -3.35 -23.70 -8.80
CA ALA A 59 -4.37 -23.07 -7.97
C ALA A 59 -3.90 -22.72 -6.53
N PRO A 60 -4.51 -21.69 -5.89
CA PRO A 60 -3.98 -21.09 -4.67
C PRO A 60 -4.13 -21.97 -3.44
N SER A 61 -3.01 -22.26 -2.76
CA SER A 61 -3.01 -22.78 -1.39
C SER A 61 -3.62 -21.75 -0.44
N LYS A 62 -4.80 -22.08 0.09
CA LYS A 62 -5.77 -21.17 0.73
C LYS A 62 -5.48 -20.83 2.21
N ASN A 63 -4.25 -20.96 2.72
CA ASN A 63 -3.99 -20.67 4.14
C ASN A 63 -2.58 -20.09 4.36
N MET A 64 -2.35 -18.87 3.90
CA MET A 64 -1.36 -17.99 4.52
C MET A 64 -2.10 -16.70 4.80
N THR A 65 -2.20 -16.30 6.06
CA THR A 65 -2.49 -14.90 6.39
C THR A 65 -1.18 -14.15 6.14
N PRO A 66 -0.97 -13.49 4.99
CA PRO A 66 0.19 -12.64 4.86
C PRO A 66 0.05 -11.56 5.93
N LEU A 67 0.92 -11.60 6.93
CA LEU A 67 1.22 -10.41 7.72
C LEU A 67 1.80 -9.43 6.71
N LYS A 68 0.91 -8.62 6.13
CA LYS A 68 1.18 -7.60 5.13
C LYS A 68 1.99 -6.52 5.84
N ALA A 69 3.30 -6.77 5.98
CA ALA A 69 4.25 -5.74 6.33
C ALA A 69 4.09 -4.65 5.28
N ALA A 70 3.49 -3.54 5.69
CA ALA A 70 3.23 -2.41 4.82
C ALA A 70 4.56 -1.74 4.48
N MET A 71 5.24 -2.25 3.45
CA MET A 71 6.29 -1.52 2.74
C MET A 71 5.88 -1.51 1.27
N PRO A 72 4.93 -0.63 0.87
CA PRO A 72 4.66 -0.40 -0.54
C PRO A 72 5.98 -0.05 -1.23
N GLN A 73 6.35 -0.90 -2.18
CA GLN A 73 7.72 -1.02 -2.69
C GLN A 73 8.13 0.21 -3.50
N LEU A 74 9.41 0.59 -3.36
CA LEU A 74 10.15 1.39 -4.32
C LEU A 74 10.32 0.51 -5.58
N ILE A 75 9.31 0.51 -6.45
CA ILE A 75 9.32 -0.26 -7.71
C ILE A 75 10.28 0.47 -8.65
N PRO A 76 11.21 -0.23 -9.34
CA PRO A 76 12.30 0.39 -10.09
C PRO A 76 11.86 1.37 -11.20
N PHE A 77 10.58 1.35 -11.57
CA PHE A 77 10.01 2.26 -12.57
C PHE A 77 10.04 3.74 -12.14
N TYR A 78 10.01 4.05 -10.84
CA TYR A 78 9.92 5.45 -10.36
C TYR A 78 11.25 6.02 -9.83
N PHE A 79 12.33 5.24 -9.77
CA PHE A 79 13.62 5.72 -9.23
C PHE A 79 14.16 6.92 -10.01
N VAL A 80 14.08 6.88 -11.35
CA VAL A 80 14.57 7.98 -12.19
C VAL A 80 13.75 9.24 -11.97
N ASN A 81 12.43 9.12 -11.82
CA ASN A 81 11.55 10.26 -11.58
C ASN A 81 11.87 10.93 -10.24
N GLU A 82 11.94 10.15 -9.16
CA GLU A 82 12.25 10.67 -7.81
C GLU A 82 13.63 11.31 -7.75
N VAL A 83 14.65 10.69 -8.36
CA VAL A 83 16.01 11.22 -8.39
C VAL A 83 16.09 12.51 -9.21
N VAL A 84 15.47 12.57 -10.39
CA VAL A 84 15.48 13.79 -11.23
C VAL A 84 14.78 14.94 -10.50
N TYR A 85 13.64 14.69 -9.86
CA TYR A 85 12.96 15.71 -9.06
C TYR A 85 13.81 16.17 -7.88
N ALA A 86 14.42 15.25 -7.13
CA ALA A 86 15.28 15.62 -5.99
C ALA A 86 16.48 16.47 -6.43
N PHE A 87 17.18 16.07 -7.49
CA PHE A 87 18.33 16.81 -8.01
C PHE A 87 17.96 18.15 -8.66
N THR A 88 16.71 18.32 -9.08
CA THR A 88 16.23 19.61 -9.59
C THR A 88 15.79 20.53 -8.45
N ILE A 89 15.06 20.00 -7.47
CA ILE A 89 14.46 20.78 -6.39
C ILE A 89 15.50 21.24 -5.36
N ILE A 90 16.49 20.41 -5.01
CA ILE A 90 17.52 20.78 -4.03
C ILE A 90 18.30 22.05 -4.43
N PRO A 91 18.90 22.15 -5.63
CA PRO A 91 19.60 23.37 -6.04
C PRO A 91 18.64 24.54 -6.24
N LEU A 92 17.41 24.29 -6.70
CA LEU A 92 16.39 25.34 -6.82
C LEU A 92 16.04 25.95 -5.46
N LEU A 93 15.77 25.13 -4.44
CA LEU A 93 15.48 25.60 -3.08
C LEU A 93 16.70 26.30 -2.48
N THR A 94 17.90 25.77 -2.72
CA THR A 94 19.15 26.38 -2.26
C THR A 94 19.34 27.77 -2.88
N TYR A 95 19.05 27.94 -4.17
CA TYR A 95 19.10 29.24 -4.86
C TYR A 95 18.06 30.22 -4.29
N VAL A 96 16.83 29.76 -4.08
CA VAL A 96 15.75 30.59 -3.54
C VAL A 96 16.07 31.05 -2.12
N PHE A 97 16.55 30.15 -1.26
CA PHE A 97 16.93 30.49 0.10
C PHE A 97 18.14 31.42 0.15
N SER A 98 19.16 31.15 -0.66
CA SER A 98 20.37 31.97 -0.74
C SER A 98 20.07 33.39 -1.21
N LYS A 99 19.28 33.56 -2.28
CA LYS A 99 19.13 34.87 -2.94
C LYS A 99 17.91 35.67 -2.49
N TYR A 100 16.82 35.05 -2.07
CA TYR A 100 15.57 35.77 -1.77
C TYR A 100 15.20 35.77 -0.30
N LEU A 101 15.26 34.61 0.38
CA LEU A 101 14.88 34.56 1.81
C LEU A 101 15.97 35.15 2.71
N LEU A 102 17.22 34.70 2.53
CA LEU A 102 18.31 35.05 3.43
C LEU A 102 18.60 36.56 3.48
N PRO A 103 18.78 37.29 2.37
CA PRO A 103 19.07 38.72 2.45
C PRO A 103 17.89 39.52 2.99
N ASN A 104 16.65 39.10 2.74
CA ASN A 104 15.48 39.83 3.25
C ASN A 104 15.40 39.73 4.79
N LYS A 105 15.67 38.55 5.35
CA LYS A 105 15.73 38.38 6.81
C LYS A 105 16.94 39.11 7.42
N LEU A 106 18.12 38.99 6.79
CA LEU A 106 19.33 39.66 7.25
C LEU A 106 19.19 41.19 7.26
N ARG A 107 18.55 41.79 6.25
CA ARG A 107 18.31 43.25 6.21
C ARG A 107 17.44 43.72 7.37
N LEU A 108 16.38 42.99 7.71
CA LEU A 108 15.52 43.33 8.84
C LEU A 108 16.23 43.15 10.19
N PHE A 109 17.05 42.11 10.34
CA PHE A 109 17.84 41.91 11.55
C PHE A 109 18.93 42.97 11.70
N ALA A 110 19.64 43.30 10.63
CA ALA A 110 20.64 44.37 10.63
C ALA A 110 20.01 45.74 10.94
N ALA A 111 18.87 46.07 10.32
CA ALA A 111 18.15 47.31 10.62
C ALA A 111 17.76 47.41 12.10
N ARG A 112 17.26 46.32 12.71
CA ARG A 112 16.98 46.29 14.15
C ARG A 112 18.23 46.49 15.00
N LEU A 113 19.34 45.83 14.65
CA LEU A 113 20.62 46.00 15.34
C LEU A 113 21.15 47.44 15.24
N PHE A 114 21.04 48.07 14.07
CA PHE A 114 21.44 49.47 13.90
C PHE A 114 20.57 50.42 14.72
N VAL A 115 19.25 50.21 14.78
CA VAL A 115 18.36 51.05 15.61
C VAL A 115 18.66 50.90 17.11
N SER A 116 18.99 49.69 17.58
CA SER A 116 19.28 49.47 19.01
C SER A 116 20.68 49.90 19.45
N LYS A 117 21.58 50.19 18.50
CA LYS A 117 22.96 50.61 18.78
C LYS A 117 23.24 52.07 18.43
N LEU A 118 22.26 52.76 17.83
CA LEU A 118 22.23 54.21 17.68
C LEU A 118 21.84 54.84 19.02
#